data_AF-A3CND9-F1
#
_entry.id   AF-A3CND9-F1
#
_cell.length_a   1.000
_cell.length_b   1.000
_cell.length_c   1.000
_cell.angle_alpha   90.00
_cell.angle_beta   90.00
_cell.angle_gamma   90.00
#
_symmetry.space_group_name_H-M   'P 1'
#
loop_
_entity.id
_entity.type
_entity.pdbx_description
1 polymer ?
#
loop_
_entity_poly.entity_id
_entity_poly.type
_entity_poly.pdbx_seq_one_letter_code
_entity_poly.pdbx_strand_id
1 'polypeptide(L)'
;MDTNINSIQDRFSHDTIRYDDGELRNIISQLKTLHDLINTTIPSQVNTLAQKDSLWSGETKEQYLGLKDFIEQYQSDFSEAIGKLHEATDGLETLFYHIEDAQVLKDIESK
;
A
#
# COMPACT_ATOMS: atom_id res chain seq x y z
N MET A 1 -34.19 -13.76 -16.27
CA MET A 1 -33.00 -14.28 -15.56
C MET A 1 -33.50 -14.64 -14.18
N ASP A 2 -33.57 -15.93 -13.88
CA ASP A 2 -34.14 -16.45 -12.62
C ASP A 2 -33.09 -16.24 -11.52
N THR A 3 -33.37 -15.33 -10.60
CA THR A 3 -32.48 -14.92 -9.48
C THR A 3 -32.79 -15.70 -8.20
N ASN A 4 -33.32 -16.91 -8.34
CA ASN A 4 -33.58 -17.77 -7.20
C ASN A 4 -32.26 -18.35 -6.67
N ILE A 5 -31.84 -17.88 -5.49
CA ILE A 5 -30.58 -18.28 -4.86
C ILE A 5 -30.49 -19.80 -4.60
N ASN A 6 -31.66 -20.46 -4.47
CA ASN A 6 -31.77 -21.89 -4.25
C ASN A 6 -31.47 -22.72 -5.52
N SER A 7 -31.40 -22.11 -6.72
CA SER A 7 -31.00 -22.82 -7.93
C SER A 7 -29.48 -22.83 -8.16
N ILE A 8 -28.69 -22.26 -7.24
CA ILE A 8 -27.22 -22.17 -7.29
C ILE A 8 -26.60 -23.21 -6.33
N GLN A 9 -27.25 -24.37 -6.20
CA GLN A 9 -26.83 -25.40 -5.22
C GLN A 9 -25.56 -26.17 -5.65
N ASP A 10 -25.25 -26.20 -6.95
CA ASP A 10 -24.19 -27.06 -7.51
C ASP A 10 -22.94 -26.31 -8.03
N ARG A 11 -22.83 -24.99 -7.84
CA ARG A 11 -21.68 -24.23 -8.38
C ARG A 11 -20.47 -24.15 -7.45
N PHE A 12 -20.60 -24.57 -6.20
CA PHE A 12 -19.53 -24.46 -5.22
C PHE A 12 -19.28 -25.83 -4.58
N SER A 13 -18.45 -26.65 -5.23
CA SER A 13 -17.77 -27.73 -4.53
C SER A 13 -16.91 -27.09 -3.43
N HIS A 14 -17.06 -27.60 -2.20
CA HIS A 14 -16.41 -27.11 -0.98
C HIS A 14 -14.86 -27.07 -1.05
N ASP A 15 -14.27 -27.69 -2.07
CA ASP A 15 -12.84 -27.77 -2.24
C ASP A 15 -12.31 -26.57 -3.02
N THR A 16 -11.90 -25.57 -2.25
CA THR A 16 -10.98 -24.48 -2.63
C THR A 16 -11.55 -23.45 -3.60
N ILE A 17 -12.23 -22.44 -3.07
CA ILE A 17 -12.37 -21.16 -3.80
C ILE A 17 -10.97 -20.56 -3.92
N ARG A 18 -10.31 -20.81 -5.04
CA ARG A 18 -9.02 -20.20 -5.37
C ARG A 18 -9.32 -18.80 -5.90
N TYR A 19 -9.25 -17.80 -5.02
CA TYR A 19 -9.39 -16.41 -5.42
C TYR A 19 -8.17 -16.03 -6.28
N ASP A 20 -8.41 -15.45 -7.46
CA ASP A 20 -7.35 -14.82 -8.25
C ASP A 20 -6.89 -13.56 -7.52
N ASP A 21 -5.73 -13.64 -6.88
CA ASP A 21 -5.15 -12.59 -6.04
C ASP A 21 -4.03 -11.83 -6.75
N GLY A 22 -3.83 -12.04 -8.06
CA GLY A 22 -2.76 -11.42 -8.83
C GLY A 22 -2.81 -9.90 -8.82
N GLU A 23 -4.01 -9.32 -8.97
CA GLU A 23 -4.20 -7.86 -8.89
C GLU A 23 -3.91 -7.31 -7.48
N LEU A 24 -4.36 -8.03 -6.44
CA LEU A 24 -4.12 -7.65 -5.05
C LEU A 24 -2.62 -7.67 -4.72
N ARG A 25 -1.90 -8.73 -5.12
CA ARG A 25 -0.44 -8.82 -4.95
C ARG A 25 0.30 -7.71 -5.66
N ASN A 26 -0.13 -7.34 -6.87
CA ASN A 26 0.45 -6.24 -7.61
C ASN A 26 0.23 -4.90 -6.89
N ILE A 27 -0.98 -4.65 -6.40
CA ILE A 27 -1.29 -3.45 -5.60
C ILE A 27 -0.44 -3.41 -4.32
N ILE A 28 -0.33 -4.52 -3.59
CA ILE A 28 0.52 -4.63 -2.40
C ILE A 28 1.98 -4.28 -2.73
N SER A 29 2.51 -4.84 -3.82
CA SER A 29 3.89 -4.57 -4.26
C SER A 29 4.12 -3.11 -4.66
N GLN A 30 3.15 -2.48 -5.34
CA GLN A 30 3.22 -1.06 -5.70
C GLN A 30 3.20 -0.16 -4.46
N LEU A 31 2.37 -0.49 -3.47
CA LEU A 31 2.26 0.26 -2.23
C LEU A 31 3.51 0.15 -1.36
N LYS A 32 4.10 -1.04 -1.26
CA LYS A 32 5.42 -1.25 -0.62
C LYS A 32 6.51 -0.39 -1.30
N THR A 33 6.53 -0.37 -2.63
CA THR A 33 7.49 0.46 -3.40
C THR A 33 7.31 1.96 -3.15
N LEU A 34 6.05 2.45 -3.15
CA LEU A 34 5.75 3.85 -2.87
C LEU A 34 6.12 4.25 -1.44
N HIS A 35 5.86 3.36 -0.47
CA HIS A 35 6.27 3.54 0.91
C HIS A 35 7.79 3.71 1.03
N ASP A 36 8.58 2.82 0.41
CA ASP A 36 10.04 2.91 0.42
C ASP A 36 10.56 4.17 -0.29
N LEU A 37 9.91 4.60 -1.36
CA LEU A 37 10.28 5.79 -2.09
C LEU A 37 10.11 7.06 -1.24
N ILE A 38 8.97 7.20 -0.56
CA ILE A 38 8.66 8.37 0.27
C ILE A 38 9.44 8.38 1.59
N ASN A 39 9.54 7.23 2.25
CA ASN A 39 10.11 7.18 3.60
C ASN A 39 11.63 6.93 3.63
N THR A 40 12.21 6.44 2.53
CA THR A 40 13.65 6.10 2.48
C THR A 40 14.38 6.84 1.37
N THR A 41 13.92 6.71 0.12
CA THR A 41 14.68 7.21 -1.04
C THR A 41 14.74 8.74 -1.09
N ILE A 42 13.59 9.41 -0.99
CA ILE A 42 13.51 10.88 -1.02
C ILE A 42 14.34 11.51 0.12
N PRO A 43 14.17 11.10 1.40
CA PRO A 43 14.98 11.64 2.50
C PRO A 43 16.49 11.47 2.29
N SER A 44 16.93 10.32 1.78
CA SER A 44 18.35 10.07 1.48
C SER A 44 18.90 11.02 0.40
N GLN A 45 18.11 11.25 -0.66
CA GLN A 45 18.47 12.19 -1.72
C GLN A 45 18.51 13.63 -1.22
N VAL A 46 17.54 14.06 -0.41
CA VAL A 46 17.52 15.39 0.23
C VAL A 46 18.76 15.59 1.11
N ASN A 47 19.11 14.59 1.92
CA ASN A 47 20.32 14.66 2.75
C ASN A 47 21.60 14.75 1.92
N THR A 48 21.68 13.98 0.82
CA THR A 48 22.80 14.06 -0.13
C THR A 48 22.91 15.43 -0.81
N LEU A 49 21.77 16.06 -1.11
CA LEU A 49 21.69 17.42 -1.62
C LEU A 49 22.18 18.42 -0.57
N ALA A 50 21.71 18.29 0.69
CA ALA A 50 22.10 19.16 1.81
C ALA A 50 23.61 19.14 2.09
N GLN A 51 24.29 18.00 1.88
CA GLN A 51 25.75 17.92 2.00
C GLN A 51 26.50 18.80 0.98
N LYS A 52 25.83 19.22 -0.10
CA LYS A 52 26.40 20.07 -1.14
C LYS A 52 26.01 21.55 -0.97
N ASP A 53 25.37 21.94 0.14
CA ASP A 53 24.93 23.31 0.43
C ASP A 53 26.04 24.36 0.23
N SER A 54 27.28 24.00 0.56
CA SER A 54 28.46 24.88 0.44
C SER A 54 28.90 25.15 -1.00
N LEU A 55 28.43 24.35 -1.97
CA LEU A 55 28.78 24.49 -3.39
C LEU A 55 27.88 25.48 -4.14
N TRP A 56 26.76 25.90 -3.53
CA TRP A 56 25.79 26.79 -4.15
C TRP A 56 25.98 28.24 -3.68
N SER A 57 25.90 29.19 -4.61
CA SER A 57 26.01 30.63 -4.31
C SER A 57 25.23 31.47 -5.30
N GLY A 58 24.82 32.67 -4.90
CA GLY A 58 24.01 33.57 -5.74
C GLY A 58 22.62 32.99 -6.04
N GLU A 59 22.07 33.34 -7.21
CA GLU A 59 20.71 32.97 -7.63
C GLU A 59 20.46 31.45 -7.69
N THR A 60 21.48 30.66 -8.02
CA THR A 60 21.37 29.19 -8.04
C THR A 60 21.19 28.60 -6.63
N LYS A 61 21.63 29.30 -5.58
CA LYS A 61 21.40 28.89 -4.19
C LYS A 61 19.95 29.08 -3.77
N GLU A 62 19.31 30.17 -4.18
CA GLU A 62 17.90 30.41 -3.85
C GLU A 62 16.98 29.38 -4.53
N GLN A 63 17.25 29.09 -5.81
CA GLN A 63 16.51 28.04 -6.53
C GLN A 63 16.72 26.65 -5.91
N TYR A 64 17.96 26.36 -5.49
CA TYR A 64 18.30 25.12 -4.78
C TYR A 64 17.54 25.00 -3.44
N LEU A 65 17.52 26.05 -2.63
CA LEU A 65 16.80 26.07 -1.35
C LEU A 65 15.30 25.87 -1.57
N GLY A 66 14.71 26.56 -2.56
CA GLY A 66 13.30 26.39 -2.89
C GLY A 66 12.95 24.96 -3.33
N LEU A 67 13.83 24.30 -4.11
CA LEU A 67 13.64 22.90 -4.49
C LEU A 67 13.76 21.96 -3.28
N LYS A 68 14.74 22.21 -2.40
CA LYS A 68 14.94 21.43 -1.17
C LYS A 68 13.71 21.52 -0.27
N ASP A 69 13.24 22.73 0.02
CA ASP A 69 12.07 22.99 0.86
C ASP A 69 10.81 22.33 0.26
N PHE A 70 10.64 22.42 -1.06
CA PHE A 70 9.53 21.75 -1.76
C PHE A 70 9.56 20.23 -1.57
N ILE A 71 10.72 19.59 -1.71
CA ILE A 71 10.85 18.13 -1.56
C ILE A 71 10.64 17.69 -0.11
N GLU A 72 11.17 18.46 0.87
CA GLU A 72 10.94 18.21 2.29
C GLU A 72 9.46 18.32 2.65
N GLN A 73 8.78 19.37 2.18
CA GLN A 73 7.35 19.55 2.39
C GLN A 73 6.54 18.43 1.73
N TYR A 74 6.85 18.08 0.48
CA TYR A 74 6.21 16.97 -0.22
C TYR A 74 6.38 15.65 0.56
N GLN A 75 7.58 15.35 1.04
CA GLN A 75 7.82 14.15 1.84
C GLN A 75 7.00 14.15 3.13
N SER A 76 6.96 15.27 3.86
CA SER A 76 6.15 15.43 5.07
C SER A 76 4.66 15.25 4.80
N ASP A 77 4.13 15.88 3.75
CA ASP A 77 2.70 15.89 3.43
C ASP A 77 2.18 14.49 3.07
N PHE A 78 3.00 13.69 2.39
CA PHE A 78 2.58 12.36 1.91
C PHE A 78 3.02 11.21 2.81
N SER A 79 3.95 11.42 3.76
CA SER A 79 4.45 10.36 4.64
C SER A 79 3.32 9.71 5.47
N GLU A 80 2.45 10.51 6.08
CA GLU A 80 1.35 9.98 6.91
C GLU A 80 0.34 9.19 6.06
N ALA A 81 -0.05 9.74 4.90
CA ALA A 81 -1.02 9.11 4.02
C ALA A 81 -0.51 7.78 3.45
N ILE A 82 0.75 7.73 3.01
CA ILE A 82 1.36 6.51 2.51
C ILE A 82 1.60 5.50 3.63
N GLY A 83 1.99 5.94 4.83
CA GLY A 83 2.11 5.07 5.99
C GLY A 83 0.79 4.36 6.31
N LYS A 84 -0.32 5.11 6.39
CA LYS A 84 -1.66 4.53 6.62
C LYS A 84 -2.09 3.58 5.51
N LEU A 85 -1.78 3.91 4.25
CA LEU A 85 -2.10 3.06 3.11
C LEU A 85 -1.30 1.76 3.13
N HIS A 86 -0.03 1.81 3.53
CA HIS A 86 0.81 0.65 3.73
C HIS A 86 0.27 -0.26 4.85
N GLU A 87 -0.06 0.30 6.02
CA GLU A 87 -0.65 -0.46 7.14
C GLU A 87 -1.97 -1.15 6.75
N ALA A 88 -2.86 -0.44 6.05
CA ALA A 88 -4.11 -1.02 5.58
C ALA A 88 -3.86 -2.18 4.60
N THR A 89 -2.83 -2.05 3.77
CA THR A 89 -2.43 -3.05 2.78
C THR A 89 -1.82 -4.29 3.41
N ASP A 90 -0.96 -4.14 4.42
CA ASP A 90 -0.43 -5.26 5.21
C ASP A 90 -1.53 -5.97 5.98
N GLY A 91 -2.51 -5.22 6.52
CA GLY A 91 -3.70 -5.77 7.16
C GLY A 91 -4.55 -6.59 6.19
N LEU A 92 -4.77 -6.10 4.97
CA LEU A 92 -5.48 -6.82 3.91
C LEU A 92 -4.71 -8.09 3.49
N GLU A 93 -3.39 -7.99 3.30
CA GLU A 93 -2.52 -9.12 2.99
C GLU A 93 -2.63 -10.22 4.08
N THR A 94 -2.56 -9.80 5.34
CA THR A 94 -2.67 -10.70 6.50
C THR A 94 -4.03 -11.40 6.52
N LEU A 95 -5.13 -10.65 6.39
CA LEU A 95 -6.47 -11.21 6.36
C LEU A 95 -6.65 -12.19 5.21
N PHE A 96 -6.13 -11.87 4.03
CA PHE A 96 -6.29 -12.69 2.84
C PHE A 96 -5.59 -14.05 2.98
N TYR A 97 -4.36 -14.07 3.51
CA TYR A 97 -3.60 -15.31 3.67
C TYR A 97 -3.97 -16.14 4.90
N HIS A 98 -4.56 -15.53 5.93
CA HIS A 98 -4.93 -16.25 7.16
C HIS A 98 -6.44 -16.52 7.25
N ILE A 99 -7.21 -16.27 6.19
CA ILE A 99 -8.63 -16.61 6.15
C ILE A 99 -8.85 -18.13 6.20
N GLU A 100 -7.90 -18.91 5.69
CA GLU A 100 -7.91 -20.39 5.75
C GLU A 100 -7.69 -20.94 7.16
N ASP A 101 -6.99 -20.16 8.00
CA ASP A 101 -6.72 -20.49 9.40
C ASP A 101 -7.81 -20.00 10.37
N ALA A 102 -8.82 -19.27 9.86
CA ALA A 102 -9.85 -18.67 10.69
C ALA A 102 -10.74 -19.75 11.34
N GLN A 103 -10.83 -19.74 12.67
CA GLN A 103 -11.76 -20.62 13.39
C GLN A 103 -13.20 -20.17 13.15
N VAL A 104 -14.04 -21.11 12.70
CA VAL A 104 -15.49 -20.91 12.60
C VAL A 104 -16.06 -20.73 14.01
N LEU A 105 -16.47 -19.50 14.33
CA LEU A 105 -17.07 -19.18 15.64
C LEU A 105 -18.52 -19.66 15.74
N LYS A 106 -19.23 -19.77 14.61
CA LYS A 106 -20.60 -20.27 14.53
C LYS A 106 -20.96 -20.58 13.08
N ASP A 107 -21.32 -21.84 12.79
CA ASP A 107 -21.98 -22.18 11.54
C ASP A 107 -23.43 -21.68 11.56
N ILE A 108 -23.86 -21.06 10.45
CA ILE A 108 -25.26 -20.73 10.27
C ILE A 108 -25.97 -22.02 9.87
N GLU A 109 -26.66 -22.66 10.83
CA GLU A 109 -27.55 -23.77 10.54
C GLU A 109 -28.62 -23.32 9.54
N SER A 110 -28.52 -23.83 8.31
CA SER A 110 -29.58 -23.68 7.32
C SER A 110 -30.73 -24.62 7.71
N LYS A 111 -31.88 -24.04 8.04
CA LYS A 111 -33.13 -24.77 8.27
C LYS A 111 -33.79 -25.20 6.97
#